data_AF-A0A929GK06-F1
#
_entry.id   AF-A0A929GK06-F1
#
_cell.length_a   1.000
_cell.length_b   1.000
_cell.length_c   1.000
_cell.angle_alpha   90.00
_cell.angle_beta   90.00
_cell.angle_gamma   90.00
#
_symmetry.space_group_name_H-M   'P 1'
#
loop_
_entity.id
_entity.type
_entity.pdbx_description
1 polymer ?
#
loop_
_entity_poly.entity_id
_entity_poly.type
_entity_poly.pdbx_seq_one_letter_code
_entity_poly.pdbx_strand_id
1 'polypeptide(L)' 'MKNLLSILSLIFLILMSSCEKDPNTKIPENITEGDIYGVIQKGPFVRGSKVTITELDKNLNMTGKTYTTQI' A
#
# COMPACT_ATOMS: atom_id res chain seq x y z
N MET A 1 -37.12 9.98 -17.94
CA MET A 1 -36.15 10.29 -16.85
C MET A 1 -36.47 9.55 -15.55
N LYS A 2 -37.73 9.48 -15.09
CA LYS A 2 -38.12 8.75 -13.86
C LYS A 2 -37.69 7.27 -13.86
N ASN A 3 -37.80 6.61 -15.01
CA ASN A 3 -37.45 5.19 -15.18
C ASN A 3 -35.93 4.98 -15.15
N LEU A 4 -35.16 5.93 -15.69
CA LEU A 4 -33.68 5.93 -15.65
C LEU A 4 -33.17 6.20 -14.23
N LEU A 5 -33.82 7.12 -13.51
CA LEU A 5 -33.51 7.42 -12.11
C LEU A 5 -33.80 6.22 -11.20
N SER A 6 -34.89 5.49 -11.48
CA SER A 6 -35.25 4.25 -10.77
C SER A 6 -34.23 3.13 -11.01
N ILE A 7 -33.78 2.95 -12.26
CA ILE A 7 -32.74 1.97 -12.61
C ILE A 7 -31.40 2.31 -11.93
N LEU A 8 -31.02 3.59 -11.90
CA LEU A 8 -29.79 4.04 -11.25
C LEU A 8 -29.83 3.83 -9.73
N SER A 9 -30.98 4.06 -9.10
CA SER A 9 -31.20 3.78 -7.68
C SER A 9 -31.07 2.29 -7.35
N LEU A 10 -31.52 1.40 -8.24
CA LEU A 10 -31.47 -0.05 -8.03
C LEU A 10 -30.03 -0.58 -8.13
N ILE A 11 -29.23 -0.04 -9.06
CA ILE A 11 -27.81 -0.38 -9.21
C ILE A 11 -27.01 0.06 -7.97
N PHE A 12 -27.31 1.23 -7.40
CA PHE A 12 -26.63 1.72 -6.20
C PHE A 12 -26.90 0.83 -4.97
N LEU A 13 -28.12 0.28 -4.82
CA LEU A 13 -28.44 -0.65 -3.74
C LEU A 13 -27.64 -1.96 -3.83
N ILE A 14 -27.42 -2.48 -5.03
CA ILE A 14 -26.69 -3.76 -5.23
C ILE A 14 -25.21 -3.61 -4.86
N LEU A 15 -24.62 -2.43 -5.09
CA LEU A 15 -23.21 -2.16 -4.77
C LEU A 15 -22.91 -2.08 -3.27
N MET A 16 -23.92 -1.80 -2.43
CA MET A 16 -23.74 -1.66 -0.98
C MET A 16 -23.81 -3.00 -0.22
N SER A 17 -24.14 -4.10 -0.89
CA SER A 17 -24.31 -5.42 -0.26
C SER A 17 -23.01 -6.22 -0.10
N SER A 18 -21.85 -5.70 -0.53
CA SER A 18 -20.57 -6.43 -0.50
C SER A 18 -19.73 -6.12 0.77
N CYS A 19 -20.38 -6.07 1.93
CA CYS A 19 -19.69 -6.04 3.21
C CYS A 19 -20.03 -7.31 3.98
N GLU A 20 -19.25 -8.37 3.74
CA GLU A 20 -19.33 -9.61 4.51
C GLU A 20 -18.27 -9.55 5.61
N LYS A 21 -18.71 -9.57 6.87
CA LYS A 21 -17.81 -9.69 8.02
C LYS A 21 -17.43 -11.16 8.12
N ASP A 22 -16.17 -11.47 7.85
CA ASP A 22 -15.65 -12.83 8.05
C ASP A 22 -15.72 -13.19 9.55
N PRO A 23 -16.54 -14.20 9.94
CA PRO A 23 -16.69 -14.62 11.33
C PRO A 23 -15.40 -15.19 11.92
N ASN A 24 -14.36 -15.43 11.11
CA ASN A 24 -13.04 -15.86 11.55
C ASN A 24 -12.04 -14.70 11.71
N THR A 25 -12.47 -13.45 11.52
CA THR A 25 -11.65 -12.29 11.86
C THR A 25 -11.56 -12.18 13.38
N LYS A 26 -10.56 -12.86 13.95
CA LYS A 26 -10.15 -12.65 15.34
C LYS A 26 -9.57 -11.24 15.44
N ILE A 27 -10.40 -10.26 15.74
CA ILE A 27 -9.93 -8.95 16.20
C ILE A 27 -9.34 -9.23 17.59
N PRO A 28 -8.03 -9.13 17.81
CA PRO A 28 -7.47 -9.40 19.12
C PRO A 28 -7.96 -8.31 20.08
N GLU A 29 -8.84 -8.69 21.00
CA GLU A 29 -9.49 -7.80 21.97
C GLU A 29 -8.53 -7.28 23.05
N ASN A 30 -7.27 -7.73 23.02
CA ASN A 30 -6.19 -7.21 23.85
C ASN A 30 -4.90 -7.22 23.04
N ILE A 31 -4.41 -6.05 22.64
CA ILE A 31 -3.05 -5.89 22.15
C ILE A 31 -2.14 -5.95 23.39
N THR A 32 -1.83 -7.15 23.85
CA THR A 32 -0.67 -7.35 24.72
C THR A 32 0.56 -7.02 23.87
N GLU A 33 1.40 -6.08 24.32
CA GLU A 33 2.73 -5.86 23.76
C GLU A 33 3.45 -7.20 23.66
N GLY A 34 3.49 -7.76 22.45
CA GLY A 34 4.19 -8.98 22.13
C GLY A 34 5.44 -8.60 21.35
N ASP A 35 6.57 -9.14 21.77
CA ASP A 35 7.82 -8.96 21.04
C ASP A 35 7.68 -9.51 19.61
N ILE A 36 8.00 -8.68 18.63
CA ILE A 36 8.00 -9.05 17.22
C ILE A 36 9.33 -9.76 16.92
N TYR A 37 9.29 -11.09 16.83
CA TYR A 37 10.44 -11.90 16.41
C TYR A 37 10.37 -12.18 14.91
N GLY A 38 11.44 -11.84 14.19
CA GLY A 38 11.57 -12.09 12.75
C GLY A 38 13.00 -11.93 12.28
N VAL A 39 13.34 -12.53 11.14
CA VAL A 39 14.62 -12.28 10.47
C VAL A 39 14.50 -10.94 9.75
N ILE A 40 15.01 -9.88 10.35
CA ILE A 40 15.30 -8.64 9.61
C ILE A 40 16.40 -8.98 8.59
N GLN A 41 15.98 -9.22 7.35
CA GLN A 41 16.93 -9.32 6.24
C GLN A 41 17.65 -7.98 6.17
N LYS A 42 18.97 -7.98 6.39
CA LYS A 42 19.78 -6.82 6.02
C LYS A 42 19.46 -6.56 4.54
N GLY A 43 18.95 -5.37 4.24
CA GLY A 43 18.60 -4.99 2.87
C GLY A 43 19.76 -5.30 1.91
N PRO A 44 19.51 -5.40 0.60
CA PRO A 44 20.40 -5.98 -0.42
C PRO A 44 21.75 -5.24 -0.62
N PHE A 45 22.05 -4.27 0.22
CA PHE A 45 23.20 -3.39 0.21
C PHE A 45 24.37 -4.05 0.95
N VAL A 46 24.99 -5.03 0.29
CA VAL A 46 26.25 -5.65 0.70
C VAL A 46 27.42 -4.68 0.44
N ARG A 47 28.50 -4.81 1.23
CA ARG A 47 29.73 -4.06 1.01
C ARG A 47 30.26 -4.32 -0.41
N GLY A 48 30.56 -3.26 -1.14
CA GLY A 48 30.83 -3.21 -2.57
C GLY A 48 29.65 -2.77 -3.46
N SER A 49 28.42 -2.61 -2.96
CA SER A 49 27.26 -2.27 -3.78
C SER A 49 27.33 -0.85 -4.35
N LYS A 50 27.11 -0.70 -5.65
CA LYS A 50 26.97 0.59 -6.34
C LYS A 50 25.53 1.09 -6.21
N VAL A 51 25.32 2.17 -5.48
CA VAL A 51 24.02 2.84 -5.33
C VAL A 51 23.99 4.06 -6.24
N THR A 52 22.94 4.15 -7.07
CA THR A 52 22.69 5.31 -7.95
C THR A 52 21.37 5.94 -7.55
N ILE A 53 21.39 7.23 -7.22
CA ILE A 53 20.22 8.02 -6.80
C ILE A 53 19.98 9.10 -7.85
N THR A 54 18.79 9.12 -8.41
CA THR A 54 18.34 10.17 -9.35
C THR A 54 17.32 11.06 -8.66
N GLU A 55 17.54 12.37 -8.70
CA GLU A 55 16.59 13.36 -8.18
C GLU A 55 15.37 13.48 -9.10
N LEU A 56 14.19 13.51 -8.49
CA LEU A 56 12.92 13.74 -9.17
C LEU A 56 12.31 15.08 -8.74
N ASP A 57 11.60 15.74 -9.65
CA ASP A 57 10.81 16.94 -9.33
C ASP A 57 9.46 16.57 -8.68
N LYS A 58 8.68 17.60 -8.34
CA LYS A 58 7.33 17.46 -7.76
C LYS A 58 6.33 16.69 -8.65
N ASN A 59 6.62 16.56 -9.94
CA ASN A 59 5.81 15.86 -10.93
C ASN A 59 6.40 14.48 -11.27
N LEU A 60 7.39 14.01 -10.50
CA LEU A 60 8.12 12.75 -10.69
C LEU A 60 8.95 12.68 -11.99
N ASN A 61 9.25 13.82 -12.61
CA ASN A 61 10.19 13.87 -13.72
C ASN A 61 11.62 13.90 -13.21
N MET A 62 12.53 13.23 -13.91
CA MET A 62 13.96 13.30 -13.61
C MET A 62 14.46 14.73 -13.79
N THR A 63 15.18 15.26 -12.79
CA THR A 63 15.79 16.59 -12.88
C THR A 63 17.13 16.58 -13.62
N GLY A 64 17.65 15.39 -13.91
CA GLY A 64 18.98 15.18 -14.50
C GLY A 64 20.11 15.13 -13.47
N LYS A 65 19.83 15.37 -12.18
CA LYS A 65 20.84 15.18 -11.12
C LYS A 65 20.90 13.72 -10.70
N THR A 66 22.09 13.14 -10.82
CA THR A 66 22.37 11.74 -10.47
C THR A 66 23.60 11.66 -9.58
N TYR A 67 23.48 10.93 -8.47
CA TYR A 67 24.54 10.69 -7.50
C TYR A 67 24.85 9.21 -7.47
N THR A 68 26.13 8.85 -7.53
CA THR A 68 26.57 7.46 -7.45
C THR A 68 27.52 7.32 -6.27
N THR A 69 27.29 6.31 -5.43
CA THR A 69 28.19 5.94 -4.35
C THR A 69 28.41 4.43 -4.32
N GLN A 70 29.48 4.01 -3.66
CA GLN A 70 29.76 2.63 -3.36
C GLN A 70 29.80 2.48 -1.83
N ILE A 71 28.96 1.58 -1.32
CA ILE A 71 28.88 1.19 0.09
C ILE A 71 29.59 -0.14 0.29
#